data_AF-A0A3L7PQU0-F1
#
_entry.id   AF-A0A3L7PQU0-F1
#
_cell.length_a   1.000
_cell.length_b   1.000
_cell.length_c   1.000
_cell.angle_alpha   90.00
_cell.angle_beta   90.00
_cell.angle_gamma   90.00
#
_symmetry.space_group_name_H-M   'P 1'
#
loop_
_entity.id
_entity.type
_entity.pdbx_description
1 polymer ?
#
loop_
_entity_poly.entity_id
_entity_poly.type
_entity_poly.pdbx_seq_one_letter_code
_entity_poly.pdbx_strand_id
1 'polypeptide(L)'
;MLLRGDVDVAATCKVMHAEEQNSCAVQLEAALALPADKSGENPKYAAMAKPIIKAGVAVMKDGTSQRANWPTVGWQLLAYVVITAAEVLVSITCLEFSYTQAPTQMKSLIMSFYLLSVSLGNLFTAAVNRFTMDASGNSTLVGANYYWFFTKMMIGATVLFIFVVVLYKPREYLQDDPNAAPSH
;
A
#
# COMPACT_ATOMS: atom_id res chain seq x y z
N MET A 1 -6.96 -21.18 1.04
CA MET A 1 -7.34 -22.39 1.82
C MET A 1 -8.85 -22.64 1.85
N LEU A 2 -9.71 -21.62 1.77
CA LEU A 2 -11.19 -21.71 1.74
C LEU A 2 -11.85 -22.37 0.51
N LEU A 3 -11.10 -22.67 -0.56
CA LEU A 3 -11.68 -23.23 -1.80
C LEU A 3 -11.62 -24.76 -1.87
N ARG A 4 -11.04 -25.41 -0.85
CA ARG A 4 -10.78 -26.86 -0.86
C ARG A 4 -12.02 -27.65 -0.41
N GLY A 5 -13.12 -27.51 -1.16
CA GLY A 5 -14.30 -28.39 -1.06
C GLY A 5 -15.53 -27.83 -0.35
N ASP A 6 -15.42 -26.67 0.29
CA ASP A 6 -16.50 -26.09 1.11
C ASP A 6 -17.44 -25.14 0.35
N VAL A 7 -17.06 -24.71 -0.87
CA VAL A 7 -17.91 -23.82 -1.69
C VAL A 7 -18.87 -24.64 -2.54
N ASP A 8 -20.16 -24.33 -2.46
CA ASP A 8 -21.18 -24.82 -3.39
C ASP A 8 -21.14 -23.97 -4.66
N VAL A 9 -20.41 -24.48 -5.66
CA VAL A 9 -20.20 -23.81 -6.94
C VAL A 9 -21.51 -23.67 -7.72
N ALA A 10 -22.44 -24.61 -7.61
CA ALA A 10 -23.71 -24.57 -8.32
C ALA A 10 -24.65 -23.50 -7.72
N ALA A 11 -24.73 -23.44 -6.39
CA ALA A 11 -25.46 -22.37 -5.70
C ALA A 11 -24.81 -21.00 -5.96
N THR A 12 -23.48 -20.93 -6.00
CA THR A 12 -22.73 -19.69 -6.31
C THR A 12 -23.00 -19.21 -7.73
N CYS A 13 -22.95 -20.08 -8.76
CA CYS A 13 -23.31 -19.71 -10.13
C CYS A 13 -24.75 -19.22 -10.24
N LYS A 14 -25.69 -19.85 -9.53
CA LYS A 14 -27.10 -19.43 -9.53
C LYS A 14 -27.28 -18.02 -8.97
N VAL A 15 -26.57 -17.70 -7.88
CA VAL A 15 -26.58 -16.34 -7.31
C VAL A 15 -25.91 -15.35 -8.26
N MET A 16 -24.79 -15.71 -8.89
CA MET A 16 -24.12 -14.84 -9.87
C MET A 16 -24.99 -14.55 -11.10
N HIS A 17 -25.75 -15.53 -11.59
CA HIS A 17 -26.74 -15.33 -12.66
C HIS A 17 -27.91 -14.45 -12.21
N ALA A 18 -28.36 -14.58 -10.97
CA ALA A 18 -29.42 -13.75 -10.41
C ALA A 18 -29.00 -12.28 -10.20
N GLU A 19 -27.70 -12.03 -10.01
CA GLU A 19 -27.12 -10.68 -9.88
C GLU A 19 -26.60 -10.10 -11.21
N GLU A 20 -27.04 -10.64 -12.35
CA GLU A 20 -26.61 -10.24 -13.71
C GLU A 20 -25.10 -10.38 -13.99
N GLN A 21 -24.35 -11.07 -13.14
CA GLN A 21 -22.91 -11.31 -13.29
C GLN A 21 -22.61 -12.53 -14.19
N ASN A 22 -23.30 -12.62 -15.33
CA ASN A 22 -23.22 -13.76 -16.26
C ASN A 22 -21.80 -14.07 -16.75
N SER A 23 -20.95 -13.04 -16.93
CA SER A 23 -19.55 -13.24 -17.32
C SER A 23 -18.73 -13.96 -16.25
N CYS A 24 -19.00 -13.70 -14.97
CA CYS A 24 -18.31 -14.33 -13.85
C CYS A 24 -18.85 -15.74 -13.61
N ALA A 25 -20.17 -15.95 -13.79
CA ALA A 25 -20.79 -17.28 -13.71
C ALA A 25 -20.23 -18.23 -14.77
N VAL A 26 -20.16 -17.80 -16.04
CA VAL A 26 -19.59 -18.60 -17.14
C VAL A 26 -18.11 -18.92 -16.91
N GLN A 27 -17.34 -17.98 -16.35
CA GLN A 27 -15.94 -18.22 -15.99
C GLN A 27 -15.80 -19.24 -14.86
N LEU A 28 -16.73 -19.24 -13.91
CA LEU A 28 -16.76 -20.22 -12.83
C LEU A 28 -17.15 -21.61 -13.33
N GLU A 29 -18.11 -21.71 -14.25
CA GLU A 29 -18.48 -22.97 -14.92
C GLU A 29 -17.35 -23.50 -15.81
N ALA A 30 -16.67 -22.63 -16.55
CA ALA A 30 -15.49 -22.99 -17.33
C ALA A 30 -14.34 -23.49 -16.44
N ALA A 31 -14.14 -22.88 -15.28
CA ALA A 31 -13.16 -23.34 -14.29
C ALA A 31 -13.56 -24.67 -13.63
N LEU A 32 -14.87 -24.95 -13.49
CA LEU A 32 -15.39 -26.23 -13.00
C LEU A 32 -15.14 -27.37 -14.00
N ALA A 33 -15.25 -27.09 -15.30
CA ALA A 33 -15.04 -28.04 -16.39
C ALA A 33 -13.58 -28.51 -16.55
N LEU A 34 -12.61 -27.87 -15.88
CA LEU A 34 -11.22 -28.32 -15.90
C LEU A 34 -11.06 -29.69 -15.21
N PRO A 35 -10.32 -30.63 -15.82
CA PRO A 35 -10.08 -31.95 -15.25
C PRO A 35 -9.34 -31.81 -13.90
N ALA A 36 -9.73 -32.62 -12.92
CA ALA A 36 -9.09 -32.64 -11.62
C ALA A 36 -7.70 -33.29 -11.76
N ASP A 37 -6.65 -32.47 -11.74
CA ASP A 37 -5.28 -32.97 -11.68
C ASP A 37 -4.99 -33.50 -10.27
N LYS A 38 -4.47 -34.73 -10.19
CA LYS A 38 -4.04 -35.38 -8.94
C LYS A 38 -2.70 -34.83 -8.44
N SER A 39 -2.03 -33.96 -9.20
CA SER A 39 -0.84 -33.25 -8.77
C SER A 39 -1.21 -32.18 -7.73
N GLY A 40 -0.51 -32.18 -6.59
CA GLY A 40 -0.85 -31.41 -5.38
C GLY A 40 -0.91 -29.89 -5.51
N GLU A 41 -0.61 -29.32 -6.67
CA GLU A 41 -0.87 -27.92 -7.03
C GLU A 41 -2.08 -27.87 -7.97
N ASN A 42 -3.30 -27.73 -7.43
CA ASN A 42 -4.50 -27.80 -8.26
C ASN A 42 -4.82 -26.44 -8.91
N PRO A 43 -4.49 -26.19 -10.20
CA PRO A 43 -4.82 -24.94 -10.92
C PRO A 43 -6.32 -24.70 -11.00
N LYS A 44 -7.13 -25.74 -10.81
CA LYS A 44 -8.59 -25.70 -10.73
C LYS A 44 -9.10 -24.75 -9.64
N TYR A 45 -8.55 -24.83 -8.42
CA TYR A 45 -8.99 -23.95 -7.33
C TYR A 45 -8.60 -22.49 -7.56
N ALA A 46 -7.41 -22.24 -8.13
CA ALA A 46 -6.97 -20.89 -8.49
C ALA A 46 -7.82 -20.30 -9.63
N ALA A 47 -8.24 -21.12 -10.60
CA ALA A 47 -9.13 -20.72 -11.68
C ALA A 47 -10.55 -20.40 -11.18
N MET A 48 -11.07 -21.14 -10.19
CA MET A 48 -12.37 -20.87 -9.56
C MET A 48 -12.32 -19.66 -8.60
N ALA A 49 -11.18 -19.38 -7.97
CA ALA A 49 -11.03 -18.24 -7.07
C ALA A 49 -11.30 -16.89 -7.75
N LYS A 50 -10.76 -16.72 -8.97
CA LYS A 50 -10.83 -15.46 -9.72
C LYS A 50 -12.27 -14.96 -9.96
N PRO A 51 -13.18 -15.77 -10.54
CA PRO A 51 -14.56 -15.34 -10.78
C PRO A 51 -15.34 -15.15 -9.47
N ILE A 52 -15.12 -15.96 -8.44
CA ILE A 52 -15.78 -15.84 -7.14
C ILE A 52 -15.37 -14.54 -6.43
N ILE A 53 -14.08 -14.22 -6.42
CA ILE A 53 -13.58 -12.97 -5.85
C ILE A 53 -14.17 -11.79 -6.63
N LYS A 54 -14.10 -11.81 -7.96
CA LYS A 54 -14.64 -10.72 -8.80
C LYS A 54 -16.15 -10.51 -8.61
N ALA A 55 -16.89 -11.59 -8.48
CA ALA A 55 -18.32 -11.56 -8.20
C ALA A 55 -18.64 -11.04 -6.79
N GLY A 56 -17.73 -11.29 -5.85
CA GLY A 56 -17.90 -10.91 -4.45
C GLY A 56 -18.98 -11.71 -3.76
N VAL A 57 -19.29 -12.92 -4.24
CA VAL A 57 -20.28 -13.80 -3.62
C VAL A 57 -19.81 -15.24 -3.70
N ALA A 58 -19.81 -15.92 -2.55
CA ALA A 58 -19.54 -17.34 -2.43
C ALA A 58 -20.59 -17.97 -1.53
N VAL A 59 -21.24 -19.03 -1.99
CA VAL A 59 -22.15 -19.84 -1.17
C VAL A 59 -21.38 -21.05 -0.69
N MET A 60 -21.34 -21.25 0.62
CA MET A 60 -20.71 -22.40 1.25
C MET A 60 -21.72 -23.57 1.30
N LYS A 61 -21.25 -24.82 1.32
CA LYS A 61 -22.08 -26.03 1.41
C LYS A 61 -22.87 -26.15 2.71
N ASP A 62 -22.49 -25.39 3.73
CA ASP A 62 -23.22 -25.24 4.99
C ASP A 62 -24.46 -24.32 4.86
N GLY A 63 -24.71 -23.76 3.67
CA GLY A 63 -25.82 -22.86 3.37
C GLY A 63 -25.55 -21.39 3.72
N THR A 64 -24.34 -21.06 4.19
CA THR A 64 -23.96 -19.67 4.47
C THR A 64 -23.45 -18.97 3.22
N SER A 65 -23.97 -17.77 2.95
CA SER A 65 -23.52 -16.93 1.84
C SER A 65 -22.54 -15.88 2.35
N GLN A 66 -21.31 -15.92 1.86
CA GLN A 66 -20.31 -14.88 2.11
C GLN A 66 -20.31 -13.88 0.97
N ARG A 67 -20.69 -12.63 1.27
CA ARG A 67 -20.58 -11.50 0.34
C ARG A 67 -19.33 -10.69 0.66
N ALA A 68 -18.58 -10.34 -0.38
CA ALA A 68 -17.49 -9.40 -0.28
C ALA A 68 -18.08 -8.00 -0.06
N ASN A 69 -17.79 -7.42 1.11
CA ASN A 69 -18.10 -6.03 1.36
C ASN A 69 -16.98 -5.18 0.74
N TRP A 70 -17.22 -4.69 -0.47
CA TRP A 70 -16.28 -3.81 -1.16
C TRP A 70 -16.24 -2.46 -0.44
N PRO A 71 -15.06 -1.91 -0.10
CA PRO A 71 -14.97 -0.55 0.40
C PRO A 71 -15.49 0.41 -0.68
N THR A 72 -16.34 1.35 -0.28
CA THR A 72 -16.90 2.35 -1.20
C THR A 72 -15.79 3.17 -1.83
N VAL A 73 -15.91 3.50 -3.12
CA VAL A 73 -14.96 4.35 -3.87
C VAL A 73 -14.72 5.69 -3.16
N GLY A 74 -15.75 6.24 -2.49
CA GLY A 74 -15.63 7.47 -1.71
C GLY A 74 -14.60 7.41 -0.59
N TRP A 75 -14.44 6.25 0.07
CA TRP A 75 -13.44 6.07 1.11
C TRP A 75 -12.02 6.02 0.54
N GLN A 76 -11.84 5.41 -0.64
CA GLN A 76 -10.56 5.41 -1.35
C GLN A 76 -10.19 6.82 -1.83
N LEU A 77 -11.15 7.60 -2.32
CA LEU A 77 -10.93 9.00 -2.70
C LEU A 77 -10.43 9.82 -1.52
N LEU A 78 -11.07 9.67 -0.34
CA LEU A 78 -10.64 10.34 0.88
C LEU A 78 -9.18 10.00 1.23
N ALA A 79 -8.81 8.72 1.15
CA ALA A 79 -7.43 8.28 1.41
C ALA A 79 -6.42 8.93 0.44
N TYR A 80 -6.77 9.05 -0.86
CA TYR A 80 -5.92 9.73 -1.84
C TYR A 80 -5.76 11.23 -1.57
N VAL A 81 -6.82 11.90 -1.14
CA VAL A 81 -6.75 13.32 -0.78
C VAL A 81 -5.82 13.52 0.42
N VAL A 82 -5.94 12.67 1.45
CA VAL A 82 -5.12 12.77 2.66
C VAL A 82 -3.64 12.51 2.36
N ILE A 83 -3.30 11.47 1.60
CA ILE A 83 -1.89 11.16 1.29
C ILE A 83 -1.26 12.24 0.39
N THR A 84 -2.01 12.77 -0.58
CA THR A 84 -1.54 13.85 -1.45
C THR A 84 -1.31 15.13 -0.65
N ALA A 85 -2.23 15.48 0.27
CA ALA A 85 -2.04 16.62 1.15
C ALA A 85 -0.82 16.46 2.06
N ALA A 86 -0.59 15.26 2.60
CA ALA A 86 0.59 14.96 3.40
C ALA A 86 1.89 15.09 2.59
N GLU A 87 1.90 14.61 1.34
CA GLU A 87 3.06 14.74 0.43
C GLU A 87 3.37 16.21 0.15
N VAL A 88 2.37 17.01 -0.20
CA VAL A 88 2.55 18.45 -0.45
C VAL A 88 3.07 19.17 0.79
N LEU A 89 2.49 18.89 1.96
CA LEU A 89 2.90 19.51 3.22
C LEU A 89 4.32 19.13 3.60
N VAL A 90 4.74 17.87 3.49
CA VAL A 90 6.07 17.45 3.92
C VAL A 90 7.12 17.82 2.87
N SER A 91 6.87 17.55 1.59
CA SER A 91 7.90 17.68 0.56
C SER A 91 8.16 19.14 0.16
N ILE A 92 7.12 19.96 -0.02
CA ILE A 92 7.31 21.37 -0.42
C ILE A 92 7.91 22.17 0.73
N THR A 93 7.36 22.06 1.94
CA THR A 93 7.84 22.84 3.09
C THR A 93 9.26 22.45 3.51
N CYS A 94 9.61 21.16 3.44
CA CYS A 94 10.96 20.69 3.74
C CYS A 94 12.00 21.24 2.76
N LEU A 95 11.68 21.23 1.45
CA LEU A 95 12.57 21.78 0.42
C LEU A 95 12.68 23.30 0.54
N GLU A 96 11.57 24.00 0.77
CA GLU A 96 11.57 25.46 0.98
C GLU A 96 12.41 25.84 2.20
N PHE A 97 12.20 25.18 3.34
CA PHE A 97 13.01 25.39 4.54
C PHE A 97 14.49 25.07 4.29
N SER A 98 14.80 23.93 3.66
CA SER A 98 16.18 23.54 3.35
C SER A 98 16.87 24.54 2.42
N TYR A 99 16.16 25.11 1.45
CA TYR A 99 16.70 26.15 0.58
C TYR A 99 16.90 27.49 1.28
N THR A 100 16.07 27.86 2.26
CA THR A 100 16.32 29.06 3.07
C THR A 100 17.49 28.91 4.02
N GLN A 101 17.81 27.69 4.45
CA GLN A 101 18.88 27.40 5.40
C GLN A 101 20.21 27.03 4.71
N ALA A 102 20.26 26.90 3.37
CA ALA A 102 21.44 26.44 2.65
C ALA A 102 22.02 27.49 1.68
N PRO A 103 23.36 27.59 1.56
CA PRO A 103 24.01 28.52 0.64
C PRO A 103 23.64 28.21 -0.83
N THR A 104 23.63 29.24 -1.68
CA THR A 104 23.11 29.22 -3.06
C THR A 104 23.71 28.14 -3.97
N GLN A 105 24.90 27.64 -3.66
CA GLN A 105 25.61 26.59 -4.40
C GLN A 105 25.12 25.16 -4.10
N MET A 106 24.33 24.93 -3.04
CA MET A 106 23.98 23.57 -2.57
C MET A 106 22.57 23.10 -2.98
N LYS A 107 21.83 23.86 -3.80
CA LYS A 107 20.44 23.54 -4.15
C LYS A 107 20.28 22.16 -4.82
N SER A 108 21.20 21.77 -5.71
CA SER A 108 21.19 20.47 -6.39
C SER A 108 21.48 19.30 -5.44
N LEU A 109 22.34 19.53 -4.43
CA LEU A 109 22.71 18.55 -3.43
C LEU A 109 21.56 18.28 -2.44
N ILE A 110 20.78 19.28 -2.09
CA ILE A 110 19.56 19.09 -1.26
C ILE A 110 18.54 18.23 -2.00
N MET A 111 18.35 18.49 -3.30
CA MET A 111 17.44 17.68 -4.13
C MET A 111 17.91 16.23 -4.27
N SER A 112 19.23 16.00 -4.41
CA SER A 112 19.77 14.64 -4.46
C SER A 112 19.60 13.89 -3.13
N PHE A 113 19.79 14.56 -1.99
CA PHE A 113 19.48 13.98 -0.67
C PHE A 113 17.99 13.70 -0.48
N TYR A 114 17.11 14.56 -0.98
CA TYR A 114 15.67 14.31 -0.98
C TYR A 114 15.32 13.03 -1.76
N LEU A 115 15.79 12.90 -3.00
CA LEU A 115 15.59 11.69 -3.82
C LEU A 115 16.23 10.44 -3.19
N LEU A 116 17.41 10.60 -2.58
CA LEU A 116 18.07 9.52 -1.86
C LEU A 116 17.23 9.05 -0.66
N SER A 117 16.65 9.98 0.11
CA SER A 117 15.77 9.66 1.24
C SER A 117 14.52 8.89 0.77
N VAL A 118 13.91 9.28 -0.35
CA VAL A 118 12.77 8.56 -0.94
C VAL A 118 13.17 7.15 -1.38
N SER A 119 14.32 7.01 -2.03
CA SER A 119 14.86 5.70 -2.44
C SER A 119 15.14 4.80 -1.24
N LEU A 120 15.75 5.34 -0.18
CA LEU A 120 16.01 4.63 1.06
C LEU A 120 14.71 4.18 1.75
N GLY A 121 13.66 5.01 1.75
CA GLY A 121 12.34 4.63 2.29
C GLY A 121 11.71 3.45 1.54
N ASN A 122 11.81 3.46 0.21
CA ASN A 122 11.35 2.34 -0.63
C ASN A 122 12.16 1.07 -0.39
N LEU A 123 13.49 1.18 -0.33
CA LEU A 123 14.39 0.06 -0.06
C LEU A 123 14.16 -0.52 1.35
N PHE A 124 13.94 0.34 2.34
CA PHE A 124 13.61 -0.05 3.70
C PHE A 124 12.30 -0.86 3.74
N THR A 125 11.25 -0.38 3.06
CA THR A 125 9.97 -1.11 2.97
C THR A 125 10.14 -2.48 2.32
N ALA A 126 10.93 -2.56 1.24
CA ALA A 126 11.24 -3.83 0.58
C ALA A 126 12.05 -4.77 1.48
N ALA A 127 13.01 -4.23 2.25
CA ALA A 127 13.80 -5.00 3.20
C ALA A 127 12.94 -5.56 4.33
N VAL A 128 12.07 -4.76 4.94
CA VAL A 128 11.11 -5.22 5.96
C VAL A 128 10.24 -6.35 5.42
N ASN A 129 9.76 -6.22 4.18
CA ASN A 129 8.96 -7.26 3.55
C ASN A 129 9.76 -8.56 3.37
N ARG A 130 11.03 -8.47 2.99
CA ARG A 130 11.94 -9.64 2.90
C ARG A 130 12.19 -10.28 4.26
N PHE A 131 12.44 -9.48 5.31
CA PHE A 131 12.68 -9.99 6.66
C PHE A 131 11.44 -10.61 7.32
N THR A 132 10.26 -10.19 6.89
CA THR A 132 8.97 -10.68 7.43
C THR A 132 8.49 -11.97 6.75
N MET A 133 9.14 -12.38 5.65
CA MET A 133 8.87 -13.65 4.97
C MET A 133 9.50 -14.82 5.74
N ASP A 134 8.69 -15.81 6.12
CA ASP A 134 9.16 -17.05 6.74
C ASP A 134 9.89 -17.95 5.71
N ALA A 135 10.65 -18.96 6.18
CA ALA A 135 11.37 -19.92 5.34
C ALA A 135 10.48 -20.69 4.34
N SER A 136 9.17 -20.69 4.59
CA SER A 136 8.13 -21.27 3.72
C SER A 136 7.57 -20.29 2.66
N GLY A 137 8.13 -19.07 2.55
CA GLY A 137 7.68 -18.03 1.61
C GLY A 137 6.38 -17.31 1.99
N ASN A 138 5.83 -17.59 3.16
CA ASN A 138 4.61 -16.95 3.67
C ASN A 138 4.98 -15.73 4.53
N SER A 139 4.36 -14.59 4.27
CA SER A 139 4.50 -13.41 5.14
C SER A 139 3.90 -13.70 6.52
N THR A 140 4.67 -13.53 7.58
CA THR A 140 4.17 -13.71 8.96
C THR A 140 3.23 -12.57 9.39
N LEU A 141 3.31 -11.41 8.73
CA LEU A 141 2.35 -10.30 8.86
C LEU A 141 1.35 -10.32 7.69
N VAL A 142 0.24 -11.06 7.84
CA VAL A 142 -0.86 -11.09 6.86
C VAL A 142 -1.99 -10.15 7.30
N GLY A 143 -2.58 -9.42 6.35
CA GLY A 143 -3.79 -8.63 6.57
C GLY A 143 -3.55 -7.37 7.41
N ALA A 144 -4.41 -7.11 8.39
CA ALA A 144 -4.42 -5.86 9.16
C ALA A 144 -3.11 -5.62 9.94
N ASN A 145 -2.45 -6.67 10.41
CA ASN A 145 -1.23 -6.57 11.23
C ASN A 145 -0.06 -5.94 10.45
N TYR A 146 0.01 -6.17 9.13
CA TYR A 146 0.97 -5.52 8.25
C TYR A 146 0.80 -4.01 8.27
N TYR A 147 -0.43 -3.52 8.04
CA TYR A 147 -0.71 -2.09 8.01
C TYR A 147 -0.44 -1.43 9.37
N TRP A 148 -0.86 -2.08 10.47
CA TRP A 148 -0.60 -1.58 11.82
C TRP A 148 0.89 -1.50 12.17
N PHE A 149 1.72 -2.40 11.64
CA PHE A 149 3.16 -2.35 11.81
C PHE A 149 3.75 -1.06 11.19
N PHE A 150 3.42 -0.77 9.92
CA PHE A 150 3.87 0.45 9.24
C PHE A 150 3.30 1.70 9.89
N THR A 151 2.04 1.69 10.34
CA THR A 151 1.46 2.82 11.07
C THR A 151 2.21 3.12 12.36
N LYS A 152 2.52 2.11 13.18
CA LYS A 152 3.30 2.30 14.42
C LYS A 152 4.69 2.86 14.14
N MET A 153 5.32 2.39 13.07
CA MET A 153 6.63 2.89 12.65
C MET A 153 6.57 4.36 12.20
N MET A 154 5.55 4.75 11.43
CA MET A 154 5.33 6.15 11.04
C MET A 154 5.09 7.06 12.25
N ILE A 155 4.32 6.59 13.24
CA ILE A 155 4.12 7.33 14.50
C ILE A 155 5.47 7.50 15.23
N GLY A 156 6.27 6.44 15.32
CA GLY A 156 7.61 6.50 15.92
C GLY A 156 8.53 7.50 15.22
N ALA A 157 8.56 7.48 13.88
CA ALA A 157 9.33 8.44 13.08
C ALA A 157 8.85 9.88 13.29
N THR A 158 7.53 10.09 13.42
CA THR A 158 6.95 11.41 13.70
C THR A 158 7.37 11.93 15.08
N VAL A 159 7.34 11.08 16.12
CA VAL A 159 7.77 11.45 17.47
C VAL A 159 9.27 11.80 17.49
N LEU A 160 10.09 10.99 16.81
CA LEU A 160 11.52 11.28 16.67
C LEU A 160 11.76 12.61 15.95
N PHE A 161 11.02 12.88 14.87
CA PHE A 161 11.11 14.13 14.13
C PHE A 161 10.76 15.35 15.01
N ILE A 162 9.66 15.27 15.77
CA ILE A 162 9.27 16.34 16.72
C ILE A 162 10.40 16.59 17.73
N PHE A 163 10.99 15.52 18.27
CA PHE A 163 12.10 15.64 19.21
C PHE A 163 13.32 16.32 18.58
N VAL A 164 13.68 15.97 17.35
CA VAL A 164 14.78 16.61 16.61
C VAL A 164 14.49 18.08 16.35
N VAL A 165 13.27 18.44 15.94
CA VAL A 165 12.88 19.82 15.66
C VAL A 165 12.94 20.69 16.92
N VAL A 166 12.51 20.18 18.06
CA VAL A 166 12.60 20.91 19.34
C VAL A 166 14.06 21.16 19.77
N LEU A 167 14.98 20.27 19.40
CA LEU A 167 16.41 20.43 19.66
C LEU A 167 17.14 21.26 18.60
N TYR A 168 16.52 21.49 17.44
CA TYR A 168 17.15 22.19 16.32
C TYR A 168 17.14 23.71 16.56
N LYS A 169 18.33 24.32 16.60
CA LYS A 169 18.48 25.78 16.64
C LYS A 169 18.60 26.31 15.20
N PRO A 170 17.66 27.11 14.70
CA PRO A 170 17.74 27.69 13.36
C PRO A 170 18.97 28.60 13.27
N ARG A 171 19.71 28.52 12.16
CA ARG A 171 20.84 29.41 11.86
C ARG A 171 20.46 30.19 10.61
N GLU A 172 20.05 31.44 10.77
CA GLU A 172 19.84 32.31 9.62
C GLU A 172 21.19 32.59 8.96
N TYR A 173 21.38 32.05 7.75
CA TYR A 173 22.34 32.61 6.82
C TYR A 173 21.67 33.81 6.17
N LEU A 174 21.81 34.99 6.79
CA LEU A 174 21.64 36.25 6.06
C LEU A 174 22.54 36.12 4.82
N GLN A 175 21.93 36.15 3.63
CA GLN A 175 22.69 36.36 2.41
C GLN A 175 23.49 37.64 2.61
N ASP A 176 24.83 37.53 2.69
CA ASP A 176 25.69 38.68 2.48
C ASP A 176 25.28 39.26 1.13
N ASP A 177 24.74 40.48 1.18
CA ASP A 177 24.32 41.24 0.03
C ASP A 177 25.54 41.41 -0.89
N PRO A 178 25.55 40.87 -2.12
CA PRO A 178 26.67 41.06 -3.05
C PRO A 178 26.85 42.53 -3.46
N ASN A 179 26.00 43.45 -2.99
CA ASN A 179 26.10 44.90 -3.22
C ASN A 179 26.36 45.73 -1.95
N ALA A 180 26.76 45.10 -0.83
CA ALA A 180 27.22 45.85 0.34
C ALA A 180 28.58 46.53 0.01
N ALA A 181 28.53 47.85 -0.20
CA ALA A 181 29.71 48.66 -0.51
C ALA A 181 30.84 48.44 0.53
N PRO A 182 32.12 48.47 0.12
CA PRO A 182 33.23 48.35 1.06
C PRO A 182 33.17 49.52 2.05
N SER A 183 32.96 49.20 3.33
CA SER A 183 33.14 50.16 4.42
C SER A 183 34.62 50.51 4.50
N HIS A 184 34.92 51.80 4.28
CA HIS A 184 36.25 52.42 4.44
C HIS A 184 36.91 52.09 5.79
#